data_AF-A0A2P8A0N8-F1
#
_entry.id   AF-A0A2P8A0N8-F1
#
_cell.length_a   1.000
_cell.length_b   1.000
_cell.length_c   1.000
_cell.angle_alpha   90.00
_cell.angle_beta   90.00
_cell.angle_gamma   90.00
#
_symmetry.space_group_name_H-M   'P 1'
#
loop_
_entity.id
_entity.type
_entity.pdbx_description
1 polymer ?
#
loop_
_entity_poly.entity_id
_entity_poly.type
_entity_poly.pdbx_seq_one_letter_code
_entity_poly.pdbx_strand_id
1 'polypeptide(L)'
;MATSMTATMTKERRSSSLPWMKVPRLALRGAKRKQSDPVPVSDATRSPLLELPNELLIHVLSNLEFEDVLSLRSSNRSLNSLITDVDSDIARYWARYQLEHIPKMIGQKPEPGQHWQFILQQTRRWKMATDLADVIRDYIQYKTFLHANAQRNLRFAPVANQIRRRMIPLLFTLSTYLSRSRSLVMNLADSDDISVECQAHLDAQTIAMLDGMEIPDLKEVHYMWLFLLWALNSILSVPTYAGTLERTVRGWTADPLDRCSLARLLVFGNLPAIKKLIRLRDYKERRRWAESFLKSLKPEESVKWTKRWQELDAGLDPVPLEPQAKKAMKMDIHMHCLWMKGAELVFEKAGGDNVLMDDEKKPSATTTVRLLADLAGYDLFHAPVPQDYGNGEDSSSNSSSSTSTREGSLHGDRDQDQDQDQDQGRGEQNEARRRIELPQVGNSLLNYHMGAA
;
A
#
# COMPACT_ATOMS: atom_id res chain seq x y z
N MET A 1 -57.95 29.68 30.67
CA MET A 1 -56.52 29.68 31.04
C MET A 1 -56.12 28.26 31.40
N ALA A 2 -55.44 27.56 30.51
CA ALA A 2 -54.87 26.24 30.78
C ALA A 2 -53.63 26.09 29.89
N THR A 3 -52.46 26.19 30.51
CA THR A 3 -51.13 26.07 29.94
C THR A 3 -50.77 24.59 29.79
N SER A 4 -50.52 24.14 28.56
CA SER A 4 -49.99 22.80 28.28
C SER A 4 -48.48 22.90 28.07
N MET A 5 -47.72 22.25 28.96
CA MET A 5 -46.26 22.18 28.93
C MET A 5 -45.80 21.09 27.96
N THR A 6 -44.99 21.46 26.98
CA THR A 6 -44.26 20.53 26.10
C THR A 6 -42.87 20.27 26.67
N ALA A 7 -42.64 19.04 27.14
CA ALA A 7 -41.36 18.57 27.62
C ALA A 7 -40.46 18.13 26.45
N THR A 8 -39.30 18.77 26.30
CA THR A 8 -38.25 18.40 25.35
C THR A 8 -37.26 17.45 26.02
N MET A 9 -37.23 16.19 25.57
CA MET A 9 -36.20 15.23 25.99
C MET A 9 -34.95 15.35 25.12
N THR A 10 -33.89 15.89 25.71
CA THR A 10 -32.52 15.89 25.17
C THR A 10 -31.86 14.53 25.44
N LYS A 11 -31.59 13.77 24.37
CA LYS A 11 -30.90 12.48 24.45
C LYS A 11 -29.38 12.70 24.45
N GLU A 12 -28.81 12.64 25.64
CA GLU A 12 -27.39 12.71 25.93
C GLU A 12 -26.64 11.50 25.33
N ARG A 13 -25.72 11.75 24.39
CA ARG A 13 -24.84 10.71 23.82
C ARG A 13 -23.69 10.45 24.80
N ARG A 14 -23.80 9.34 25.53
CA ARG A 14 -22.69 8.76 26.30
C ARG A 14 -21.56 8.32 25.36
N SER A 15 -20.38 8.87 25.61
CA SER A 15 -19.12 8.46 25.00
C SER A 15 -18.73 7.07 25.51
N SER A 16 -18.53 6.13 24.59
CA SER A 16 -18.04 4.79 24.84
C SER A 16 -16.51 4.81 24.95
N SER A 17 -15.98 4.91 26.17
CA SER A 17 -14.60 4.57 26.48
C SER A 17 -14.48 3.05 26.72
N LEU A 18 -13.47 2.43 26.12
CA LEU A 18 -13.18 0.99 26.24
C LEU A 18 -12.67 0.64 27.65
N PRO A 19 -13.14 -0.44 28.31
CA PRO A 19 -13.01 -0.61 29.76
C PRO A 19 -11.79 -1.40 30.29
N TRP A 20 -10.68 -1.56 29.56
CA TRP A 20 -9.59 -2.46 30.02
C TRP A 20 -8.13 -1.95 29.95
N MET A 21 -7.89 -0.63 29.88
CA MET A 21 -6.57 -0.06 30.19
C MET A 21 -6.61 0.76 31.49
N LYS A 22 -6.43 0.09 32.64
CA LYS A 22 -6.09 0.78 33.89
C LYS A 22 -4.61 1.16 33.84
N VAL A 23 -4.32 2.37 33.37
CA VAL A 23 -2.99 2.97 33.53
C VAL A 23 -2.83 3.37 35.00
N PRO A 24 -1.80 2.91 35.72
CA PRO A 24 -1.57 3.36 37.08
C PRO A 24 -1.27 4.86 37.10
N ARG A 25 -2.14 5.63 37.77
CA ARG A 25 -1.87 7.02 38.13
C ARG A 25 -0.75 7.04 39.16
N LEU A 26 0.49 7.19 38.70
CA LEU A 26 1.62 7.58 39.53
C LEU A 26 1.33 8.98 40.09
N ALA A 27 1.02 9.02 41.39
CA ALA A 27 0.92 10.24 42.15
C ALA A 27 2.33 10.89 42.21
N LEU A 28 2.56 11.89 41.37
CA LEU A 28 3.70 12.80 41.50
C LEU A 28 3.49 13.64 42.76
N ARG A 29 3.94 13.09 43.89
CA ARG A 29 4.04 13.78 45.17
C ARG A 29 5.08 14.88 45.02
N GLY A 30 4.65 16.13 45.22
CA GLY A 30 5.50 17.31 45.09
C GLY A 30 6.71 17.26 46.02
N ALA A 31 7.89 17.09 45.43
CA ALA A 31 9.15 17.37 46.08
C ALA A 31 9.42 18.88 45.96
N LYS A 32 9.39 19.59 47.10
CA LYS A 32 9.87 20.97 47.21
C LYS A 32 11.36 20.99 46.83
N ARG A 33 11.66 21.43 45.62
CA ARG A 33 13.00 21.66 45.12
C ARG A 33 13.60 22.84 45.91
N LYS A 34 14.67 22.59 46.67
CA LYS A 34 15.52 23.63 47.24
C LYS A 34 16.00 24.53 46.11
N GLN A 35 15.76 25.84 46.24
CA GLN A 35 16.40 26.88 45.45
C GLN A 35 17.91 26.73 45.61
N SER A 36 18.57 26.21 44.56
CA SER A 36 20.01 26.37 44.36
C SER A 36 20.23 27.74 43.72
N ASP A 37 21.29 28.41 44.15
CA ASP A 37 21.70 29.74 43.74
C ASP A 37 21.72 29.93 42.20
N PRO A 38 21.44 31.16 41.70
CA PRO A 38 21.46 31.46 40.29
C PRO A 38 22.89 31.34 39.76
N VAL A 39 23.16 30.25 39.04
CA VAL A 39 24.34 30.15 38.18
C VAL A 39 24.24 31.27 37.14
N PRO A 40 25.31 32.06 36.92
CA PRO A 40 25.28 33.12 35.91
C PRO A 40 24.98 32.49 34.55
N VAL A 41 23.91 32.95 33.91
CA VAL A 41 23.50 32.57 32.56
C VAL A 41 24.53 33.15 31.59
N SER A 42 25.64 32.44 31.43
CA SER A 42 26.61 32.70 30.37
C SER A 42 25.93 32.40 29.03
N ASP A 43 25.68 33.43 28.22
CA ASP A 43 25.40 33.38 26.77
C ASP A 43 24.59 32.18 26.25
N ALA A 44 23.45 31.87 26.87
CA ALA A 44 22.54 30.82 26.41
C ALA A 44 21.85 31.12 25.05
N THR A 45 22.27 32.18 24.34
CA THR A 45 21.73 32.59 23.04
C THR A 45 22.55 32.07 21.85
N ARG A 46 23.77 31.56 22.07
CA ARG A 46 24.58 30.97 21.01
C ARG A 46 24.32 29.47 20.94
N SER A 47 23.49 29.07 20.00
CA SER A 47 23.29 27.65 19.68
C SER A 47 24.60 27.14 19.06
N PRO A 48 25.36 26.23 19.69
CA PRO A 48 26.64 25.74 19.16
C PRO A 48 26.50 25.07 17.78
N LEU A 49 25.28 24.64 17.46
CA LEU A 49 24.89 24.17 16.12
C LEU A 49 25.10 25.25 15.03
N LEU A 50 24.82 26.52 15.31
CA LEU A 50 24.95 27.60 14.33
C LEU A 50 26.40 28.07 14.11
N GLU A 51 27.34 27.59 14.93
CA GLU A 51 28.77 27.88 14.80
C GLU A 51 29.50 26.84 13.93
N LEU A 52 28.82 25.77 13.53
CA LEU A 52 29.38 24.75 12.64
C LEU A 52 29.51 25.27 11.20
N PRO A 53 30.55 24.83 10.45
CA PRO A 53 30.62 25.01 9.00
C PRO A 53 29.35 24.48 8.30
N ASN A 54 28.95 25.18 7.24
CA ASN A 54 27.72 24.86 6.49
C ASN A 54 27.72 23.40 6.02
N GLU A 55 28.87 22.85 5.62
CA GLU A 55 28.98 21.47 5.12
C GLU A 55 28.60 20.45 6.20
N LEU A 56 29.04 20.68 7.45
CA LEU A 56 28.70 19.80 8.58
C LEU A 56 27.22 19.95 8.96
N LEU A 57 26.69 21.17 8.91
CA LEU A 57 25.27 21.41 9.15
C LEU A 57 24.39 20.68 8.13
N ILE A 58 24.75 20.76 6.84
CA ILE A 58 24.04 20.05 5.78
C ILE A 58 24.10 18.56 6.02
N HIS A 59 25.25 18.01 6.38
CA HIS A 59 25.40 16.59 6.64
C HIS A 59 24.57 16.14 7.85
N VAL A 60 24.59 16.89 8.94
CA VAL A 60 23.76 16.60 10.13
C VAL A 60 22.27 16.66 9.76
N LEU A 61 21.82 17.76 9.15
CA LEU A 61 20.41 17.96 8.76
C LEU A 61 19.92 16.91 7.76
N SER A 62 20.80 16.46 6.87
CA SER A 62 20.50 15.43 5.86
C SER A 62 20.27 14.04 6.46
N ASN A 63 20.89 13.74 7.61
CA ASN A 63 20.76 12.46 8.31
C ASN A 63 19.63 12.41 9.35
N LEU A 64 19.02 13.54 9.68
CA LEU A 64 17.88 13.59 10.60
C LEU A 64 16.63 13.03 9.94
N GLU A 65 15.69 12.52 10.74
CA GLU A 65 14.36 12.16 10.25
C GLU A 65 13.57 13.41 9.83
N PHE A 66 12.62 13.23 8.91
CA PHE A 66 11.84 14.34 8.37
C PHE A 66 11.09 15.11 9.46
N GLU A 67 10.55 14.40 10.44
CA GLU A 67 9.80 14.96 11.57
C GLU A 67 10.70 15.84 12.45
N ASP A 68 11.98 15.45 12.61
CA ASP A 68 12.97 16.22 13.35
C ASP A 68 13.38 17.48 12.60
N VAL A 69 13.58 17.41 11.29
CA VAL A 69 13.90 18.61 10.49
C VAL A 69 12.76 19.63 10.53
N LEU A 70 11.50 19.17 10.46
CA LEU A 70 10.34 20.05 10.63
C LEU A 70 10.27 20.66 12.04
N SER A 71 10.58 19.87 13.07
CA SER A 71 10.62 20.33 14.45
C SER A 71 11.70 21.40 14.65
N LEU A 72 12.90 21.17 14.11
CA LEU A 72 14.00 22.14 14.10
C LEU A 72 13.61 23.44 13.39
N ARG A 73 12.94 23.34 12.24
CA ARG A 73 12.43 24.50 11.50
C ARG A 73 11.45 25.34 12.33
N SER A 74 10.63 24.69 13.15
CA SER A 74 9.67 25.38 14.02
C SER A 74 10.30 25.99 15.29
N SER A 75 11.50 25.54 15.66
CA SER A 75 12.13 25.90 16.93
C SER A 75 12.80 27.29 16.94
N ASN A 76 13.45 27.68 15.83
CA ASN A 76 14.22 28.93 15.74
C ASN A 76 14.15 29.53 14.32
N ARG A 77 14.06 30.87 14.23
CA ARG A 77 14.08 31.61 12.96
C ARG A 77 15.40 31.46 12.20
N SER A 78 16.54 31.41 12.89
CA SER A 78 17.84 31.23 12.24
C SER A 78 17.98 29.85 11.62
N LEU A 79 17.56 28.79 12.33
CA LEU A 79 17.50 27.43 11.81
C LEU A 79 16.50 27.32 10.66
N ASN A 80 15.36 28.00 10.73
CA ASN A 80 14.42 28.05 9.62
C ASN A 80 15.04 28.70 8.37
N SER A 81 15.79 29.81 8.52
CA SER A 81 16.51 30.42 7.40
C SER A 81 17.53 29.44 6.82
N LEU A 82 18.39 28.87 7.66
CA LEU A 82 19.43 27.92 7.24
C LEU A 82 18.84 26.71 6.49
N ILE A 83 17.79 26.08 7.05
CA ILE A 83 17.13 24.93 6.41
C ILE A 83 16.47 25.34 5.09
N THR A 84 15.96 26.56 4.98
CA THR A 84 15.36 27.08 3.74
C THR A 84 16.43 27.40 2.71
N ASP A 85 17.59 27.91 3.12
CA ASP A 85 18.71 28.24 2.25
C ASP A 85 19.39 26.99 1.68
N VAL A 86 19.38 25.88 2.44
CA VAL A 86 19.95 24.59 2.01
C VAL A 86 18.87 23.56 1.62
N ASP A 87 17.67 24.02 1.28
CA ASP A 87 16.54 23.15 0.96
C ASP A 87 16.86 22.16 -0.19
N SER A 88 17.60 22.62 -1.20
CA SER A 88 17.96 21.89 -2.40
C SER A 88 18.89 20.71 -2.10
N ASP A 89 19.93 20.91 -1.28
CA ASP A 89 20.89 19.84 -0.99
C ASP A 89 20.29 18.81 -0.03
N ILE A 90 19.51 19.25 0.95
CA ILE A 90 18.76 18.35 1.82
C ILE A 90 17.78 17.53 1.00
N ALA A 91 17.01 18.15 0.08
CA ALA A 91 16.06 17.44 -0.77
C ALA A 91 16.74 16.45 -1.72
N ARG A 92 17.88 16.83 -2.31
CA ARG A 92 18.66 15.92 -3.17
C ARG A 92 19.23 14.76 -2.38
N TYR A 93 19.76 15.01 -1.18
CA TYR A 93 20.26 13.96 -0.30
C TYR A 93 19.14 13.00 0.08
N TRP A 94 18.02 13.52 0.55
CA TRP A 94 16.83 12.74 0.89
C TRP A 94 16.32 11.93 -0.30
N ALA A 95 16.20 12.57 -1.47
CA ALA A 95 15.79 11.88 -2.69
C ALA A 95 16.76 10.78 -3.11
N ARG A 96 18.06 10.93 -2.82
CA ARG A 96 19.08 9.95 -3.19
C ARG A 96 19.15 8.78 -2.22
N TYR A 97 19.15 9.04 -0.91
CA TYR A 97 19.48 8.05 0.12
C TYR A 97 18.25 7.49 0.86
N GLN A 98 17.33 8.35 1.30
CA GLN A 98 16.12 7.89 2.01
C GLN A 98 15.13 7.21 1.06
N LEU A 99 15.15 7.61 -0.21
CA LEU A 99 14.28 7.04 -1.22
C LEU A 99 14.96 5.92 -2.03
N GLU A 100 16.21 5.50 -1.83
CA GLU A 100 17.06 4.67 -2.74
C GLU A 100 16.38 3.66 -3.73
N HIS A 101 15.28 3.00 -3.36
CA HIS A 101 14.51 2.07 -4.22
C HIS A 101 13.36 2.71 -5.03
N ILE A 102 13.07 3.98 -4.82
CA ILE A 102 11.87 4.70 -5.29
C ILE A 102 12.18 5.67 -6.46
N PRO A 103 13.31 6.42 -6.50
CA PRO A 103 13.65 7.32 -7.59
C PRO A 103 13.86 6.61 -8.92
N LYS A 104 14.23 5.31 -8.90
CA LYS A 104 14.30 4.49 -10.12
C LYS A 104 12.92 4.32 -10.77
N MET A 105 11.87 4.11 -9.96
CA MET A 105 10.51 3.91 -10.47
C MET A 105 9.80 5.21 -10.85
N ILE A 106 10.27 6.35 -10.33
CA ILE A 106 9.65 7.64 -10.61
C ILE A 106 10.75 8.69 -10.66
N GLY A 107 11.22 9.00 -11.89
CA GLY A 107 12.25 9.99 -12.16
C GLY A 107 11.85 11.45 -11.87
N GLN A 108 11.20 11.72 -10.73
CA GLN A 108 10.83 13.06 -10.31
C GLN A 108 12.06 13.80 -9.82
N LYS A 109 12.36 14.93 -10.45
CA LYS A 109 13.30 15.91 -9.91
C LYS A 109 12.50 17.00 -9.20
N PRO A 110 12.95 17.50 -8.05
CA PRO A 110 12.31 18.65 -7.43
C PRO A 110 12.41 19.86 -8.35
N GLU A 111 11.31 20.62 -8.48
CA GLU A 111 11.33 21.90 -9.18
C GLU A 111 12.14 22.94 -8.40
N PRO A 112 12.84 23.85 -9.10
CA PRO A 112 13.64 24.87 -8.43
C PRO A 112 12.73 25.74 -7.54
N GLY A 113 13.04 25.79 -6.24
CA GLY A 113 12.32 26.60 -5.25
C GLY A 113 11.15 25.91 -4.55
N GLN A 114 10.85 24.65 -4.88
CA GLN A 114 9.80 23.85 -4.21
C GLN A 114 10.33 22.56 -3.56
N HIS A 115 11.63 22.53 -3.24
CA HIS A 115 12.30 21.34 -2.71
C HIS A 115 11.64 20.82 -1.42
N TRP A 116 11.25 21.71 -0.51
CA TRP A 116 10.59 21.30 0.74
C TRP A 116 9.18 20.74 0.52
N GLN A 117 8.43 21.33 -0.40
CA GLN A 117 7.11 20.82 -0.77
C GLN A 117 7.23 19.44 -1.40
N PHE A 118 8.26 19.23 -2.23
CA PHE A 118 8.57 17.93 -2.79
C PHE A 118 8.84 16.88 -1.70
N ILE A 119 9.74 17.14 -0.73
CA ILE A 119 10.02 16.19 0.37
C ILE A 119 8.75 15.90 1.19
N LEU A 120 7.96 16.95 1.51
CA LEU A 120 6.68 16.81 2.23
C LEU A 120 5.72 15.89 1.47
N GLN A 121 5.58 16.08 0.15
CA GLN A 121 4.72 15.24 -0.69
C GLN A 121 5.20 13.79 -0.69
N GLN A 122 6.50 13.53 -0.88
CA GLN A 122 7.01 12.17 -0.91
C GLN A 122 6.87 11.47 0.44
N THR A 123 7.21 12.14 1.54
CA THR A 123 7.06 11.57 2.89
C THR A 123 5.61 11.19 3.18
N ARG A 124 4.66 12.01 2.75
CA ARG A 124 3.23 11.71 2.91
C ARG A 124 2.79 10.54 2.05
N ARG A 125 3.20 10.47 0.78
CA ARG A 125 2.91 9.32 -0.09
C ARG A 125 3.49 8.03 0.49
N TRP A 126 4.71 8.08 1.05
CA TRP A 126 5.32 6.96 1.75
C TRP A 126 4.51 6.51 2.96
N LYS A 127 4.03 7.46 3.77
CA LYS A 127 3.14 7.16 4.89
C LYS A 127 1.83 6.54 4.41
N MET A 128 1.22 7.04 3.33
CA MET A 128 0.00 6.49 2.74
C MET A 128 0.21 5.06 2.23
N ALA A 129 1.33 4.79 1.57
CA ALA A 129 1.70 3.46 1.09
C ALA A 129 1.92 2.48 2.24
N THR A 130 2.66 2.90 3.27
CA THR A 130 2.88 2.11 4.50
C THR A 130 1.57 1.76 5.19
N ASP A 131 0.71 2.77 5.39
CA ASP A 131 -0.59 2.64 6.02
C ASP A 131 -1.53 1.68 5.27
N LEU A 132 -1.47 1.67 3.94
CA LEU A 132 -2.25 0.76 3.10
C LEU A 132 -1.64 -0.64 3.10
N ALA A 133 -0.31 -0.77 3.04
CA ALA A 133 0.40 -2.04 3.13
C ALA A 133 0.09 -2.78 4.44
N ASP A 134 0.02 -2.06 5.57
CA ASP A 134 -0.40 -2.63 6.85
C ASP A 134 -1.82 -3.20 6.79
N VAL A 135 -2.76 -2.46 6.18
CA VAL A 135 -4.16 -2.91 6.04
C VAL A 135 -4.27 -4.10 5.09
N ILE A 136 -3.52 -4.11 3.99
CA ILE A 136 -3.50 -5.23 3.04
C ILE A 136 -2.86 -6.46 3.70
N ARG A 137 -1.77 -6.30 4.45
CA ARG A 137 -1.15 -7.37 5.24
C ARG A 137 -2.17 -8.00 6.18
N ASP A 138 -2.86 -7.18 6.96
CA ASP A 138 -3.88 -7.66 7.92
C ASP A 138 -5.04 -8.35 7.20
N TYR A 139 -5.44 -7.81 6.03
CA TYR A 139 -6.47 -8.40 5.18
C TYR A 139 -6.06 -9.78 4.63
N ILE A 140 -4.85 -9.92 4.09
CA ILE A 140 -4.30 -11.19 3.61
C ILE A 140 -4.20 -12.17 4.76
N GLN A 141 -3.65 -11.76 5.90
CA GLN A 141 -3.54 -12.62 7.07
C GLN A 141 -4.91 -13.12 7.54
N TYR A 142 -5.91 -12.24 7.59
CA TYR A 142 -7.28 -12.60 7.93
C TYR A 142 -7.87 -13.63 6.94
N LYS A 143 -7.71 -13.38 5.64
CA LYS A 143 -8.29 -14.21 4.57
C LYS A 143 -7.61 -15.57 4.44
N THR A 144 -6.29 -15.63 4.57
CA THR A 144 -5.51 -16.86 4.39
C THR A 144 -5.56 -17.77 5.62
N PHE A 145 -5.54 -17.22 6.83
CA PHE A 145 -5.39 -18.01 8.06
C PHE A 145 -6.63 -18.05 8.97
N LEU A 146 -7.71 -17.36 8.61
CA LEU A 146 -9.02 -17.45 9.28
C LEU A 146 -8.93 -17.32 10.82
N HIS A 147 -8.26 -16.29 11.34
CA HIS A 147 -8.20 -15.80 12.75
C HIS A 147 -8.11 -16.77 13.96
N ALA A 148 -8.21 -18.09 13.79
CA ALA A 148 -8.51 -19.00 14.90
C ALA A 148 -7.25 -19.59 15.55
N ASN A 149 -6.08 -19.50 14.90
CA ASN A 149 -4.87 -20.11 15.43
C ASN A 149 -3.73 -19.09 15.60
N ALA A 150 -3.55 -18.60 16.83
CA ALA A 150 -2.49 -17.66 17.21
C ALA A 150 -1.08 -18.18 16.85
N GLN A 151 -0.84 -19.50 16.90
CA GLN A 151 0.46 -20.07 16.51
C GLN A 151 0.72 -19.95 15.01
N ARG A 152 -0.31 -20.12 14.17
CA ARG A 152 -0.17 -19.91 12.71
C ARG A 152 0.11 -18.46 12.39
N ASN A 153 -0.52 -17.52 13.11
CA ASN A 153 -0.26 -16.09 12.97
C ASN A 153 1.19 -15.74 13.30
N LEU A 154 1.76 -16.30 14.37
CA LEU A 154 3.16 -16.09 14.74
C LEU A 154 4.12 -16.62 13.67
N ARG A 155 3.85 -17.80 13.10
CA ARG A 155 4.66 -18.37 12.02
C ARG A 155 4.58 -17.57 10.72
N PHE A 156 3.44 -16.93 10.45
CA PHE A 156 3.25 -16.12 9.24
C PHE A 156 3.80 -14.69 9.37
N ALA A 157 4.02 -14.20 10.59
CA ALA A 157 4.49 -12.83 10.84
C ALA A 157 5.74 -12.40 10.04
N PRO A 158 6.83 -13.20 9.93
CA PRO A 158 8.00 -12.77 9.16
C PRO A 158 7.69 -12.59 7.67
N VAL A 159 6.88 -13.49 7.11
CA VAL A 159 6.45 -13.48 5.71
C VAL A 159 5.51 -12.30 5.45
N ALA A 160 4.56 -12.08 6.35
CA ALA A 160 3.66 -10.92 6.32
C ALA A 160 4.45 -9.60 6.35
N ASN A 161 5.51 -9.53 7.15
CA ASN A 161 6.40 -8.38 7.23
C ASN A 161 7.23 -8.20 5.94
N GLN A 162 7.68 -9.28 5.33
CA GLN A 162 8.39 -9.23 4.05
C GLN A 162 7.47 -8.75 2.92
N ILE A 163 6.27 -9.33 2.79
CA ILE A 163 5.24 -8.89 1.84
C ILE A 163 4.96 -7.41 2.04
N ARG A 164 4.75 -6.98 3.29
CA ARG A 164 4.54 -5.57 3.62
C ARG A 164 5.71 -4.71 3.15
N ARG A 165 6.96 -5.08 3.46
CA ARG A 165 8.16 -4.32 3.09
C ARG A 165 8.28 -4.15 1.57
N ARG A 166 8.05 -5.22 0.79
CA ARG A 166 8.13 -5.18 -0.69
C ARG A 166 6.94 -4.48 -1.35
N MET A 167 5.77 -4.48 -0.71
CA MET A 167 4.58 -3.81 -1.23
C MET A 167 4.65 -2.28 -1.13
N ILE A 168 5.38 -1.74 -0.15
CA ILE A 168 5.44 -0.28 0.10
C ILE A 168 5.98 0.49 -1.12
N PRO A 169 7.12 0.13 -1.73
CA PRO A 169 7.61 0.80 -2.93
C PRO A 169 6.60 0.76 -4.09
N LEU A 170 5.95 -0.39 -4.32
CA LEU A 170 4.96 -0.53 -5.40
C LEU A 170 3.74 0.37 -5.17
N LEU A 171 3.20 0.38 -3.94
CA LEU A 171 2.11 1.26 -3.56
C LEU A 171 2.50 2.74 -3.63
N PHE A 172 3.73 3.07 -3.27
CA PHE A 172 4.26 4.43 -3.41
C PHE A 172 4.23 4.88 -4.89
N THR A 173 4.66 4.02 -5.82
CA THR A 173 4.61 4.28 -7.25
C THR A 173 3.19 4.53 -7.73
N LEU A 174 2.25 3.67 -7.35
CA LEU A 174 0.84 3.84 -7.69
C LEU A 174 0.23 5.10 -7.06
N SER A 175 0.61 5.45 -5.83
CA SER A 175 0.14 6.68 -5.17
C SER A 175 0.60 7.93 -5.89
N THR A 176 1.84 7.91 -6.38
CA THR A 176 2.42 9.01 -7.14
C THR A 176 1.76 9.13 -8.51
N TYR A 177 1.50 8.00 -9.17
CA TYR A 177 0.72 7.96 -10.39
C TYR A 177 -0.66 8.60 -10.22
N LEU A 178 -1.45 8.12 -9.25
CA LEU A 178 -2.79 8.65 -8.97
C LEU A 178 -2.77 10.15 -8.62
N SER A 179 -1.73 10.60 -7.91
CA SER A 179 -1.53 12.03 -7.62
C SER A 179 -1.34 12.84 -8.89
N ARG A 180 -0.51 12.36 -9.83
CA ARG A 180 -0.29 13.02 -11.12
C ARG A 180 -1.55 13.00 -11.99
N SER A 181 -2.27 11.89 -12.02
CA SER A 181 -3.54 11.78 -12.76
C SER A 181 -4.58 12.76 -12.23
N ARG A 182 -4.61 12.98 -10.91
CA ARG A 182 -5.45 13.99 -10.29
C ARG A 182 -5.08 15.41 -10.71
N SER A 183 -3.79 15.76 -10.67
CA SER A 183 -3.31 17.08 -11.12
C SER A 183 -3.59 17.29 -12.62
N LEU A 184 -3.42 16.26 -13.44
CA LEU A 184 -3.75 16.30 -14.87
C LEU A 184 -5.24 16.56 -15.09
N VAL A 185 -6.12 15.82 -14.41
CA VAL A 185 -7.58 16.04 -14.48
C VAL A 185 -7.95 17.45 -14.03
N MET A 186 -7.27 18.00 -13.03
CA MET A 186 -7.49 19.39 -12.58
C MET A 186 -7.04 20.43 -13.60
N ASN A 187 -5.88 20.23 -14.22
CA ASN A 187 -5.37 21.13 -15.26
C ASN A 187 -6.29 21.11 -16.49
N LEU A 188 -6.79 19.94 -16.88
CA LEU A 188 -7.75 19.81 -17.98
C LEU A 188 -9.12 20.40 -17.63
N ALA A 189 -9.51 20.38 -16.35
CA ALA A 189 -10.73 21.05 -15.90
C ALA A 189 -10.63 22.58 -15.95
N ASP A 190 -9.42 23.14 -15.97
CA ASP A 190 -9.21 24.57 -16.20
C ASP A 190 -9.32 24.95 -17.68
N SER A 191 -8.93 24.05 -18.59
CA SER A 191 -9.18 24.21 -20.02
C SER A 191 -10.67 24.03 -20.38
N ASP A 192 -11.11 24.63 -21.48
CA ASP A 192 -12.49 24.54 -21.96
C ASP A 192 -12.76 23.33 -22.86
N ASP A 193 -11.76 22.48 -23.16
CA ASP A 193 -11.91 21.31 -24.02
C ASP A 193 -12.25 20.02 -23.24
N ILE A 194 -13.25 19.27 -23.74
CA ILE A 194 -14.08 18.38 -22.92
C ILE A 194 -13.85 16.90 -23.26
N SER A 195 -13.29 16.18 -22.29
CA SER A 195 -13.35 14.72 -22.07
C SER A 195 -12.57 13.78 -23.00
N VAL A 196 -12.59 13.93 -24.32
CA VAL A 196 -11.85 13.01 -25.23
C VAL A 196 -10.34 13.18 -25.04
N GLU A 197 -9.89 14.40 -24.77
CA GLU A 197 -8.51 14.71 -24.45
C GLU A 197 -8.05 14.08 -23.14
N CYS A 198 -8.94 13.96 -22.14
CA CYS A 198 -8.59 13.44 -20.81
C CYS A 198 -8.03 12.01 -20.88
N GLN A 199 -8.65 11.14 -21.68
CA GLN A 199 -8.20 9.76 -21.82
C GLN A 199 -6.84 9.68 -22.52
N ALA A 200 -6.66 10.43 -23.61
CA ALA A 200 -5.39 10.50 -24.32
C ALA A 200 -4.26 11.06 -23.44
N HIS A 201 -4.56 12.06 -22.61
CA HIS A 201 -3.63 12.64 -21.66
C HIS A 201 -3.27 11.67 -20.53
N LEU A 202 -4.23 10.90 -20.00
CA LEU A 202 -3.95 9.85 -19.00
C LEU A 202 -3.09 8.72 -19.58
N ASP A 203 -3.38 8.28 -20.81
CA ASP A 203 -2.55 7.29 -21.52
C ASP A 203 -1.12 7.82 -21.70
N ALA A 204 -0.98 9.06 -22.19
CA ALA A 204 0.32 9.70 -22.38
C ALA A 204 1.09 9.88 -21.07
N GLN A 205 0.40 10.24 -19.97
CA GLN A 205 1.01 10.34 -18.64
C GLN A 205 1.47 8.98 -18.13
N THR A 206 0.67 7.94 -18.34
CA THR A 206 1.02 6.57 -17.96
C THR A 206 2.26 6.13 -18.73
N ILE A 207 2.28 6.31 -20.05
CA ILE A 207 3.45 6.02 -20.88
C ILE A 207 4.67 6.78 -20.36
N ALA A 208 4.58 8.11 -20.19
CA ALA A 208 5.70 8.93 -19.74
C ALA A 208 6.22 8.57 -18.34
N MET A 209 5.38 8.03 -17.46
CA MET A 209 5.81 7.58 -16.14
C MET A 209 6.48 6.21 -16.18
N LEU A 210 5.97 5.31 -17.02
CA LEU A 210 6.47 3.94 -17.12
C LEU A 210 7.67 3.82 -18.09
N ASP A 211 7.84 4.77 -19.01
CA ASP A 211 8.96 4.80 -19.97
C ASP A 211 10.30 4.90 -19.23
N GLY A 212 11.20 3.97 -19.53
CA GLY A 212 12.52 3.88 -18.90
C GLY A 212 12.59 3.04 -17.63
N MET A 213 11.48 2.48 -17.12
CA MET A 213 11.55 1.45 -16.08
C MET A 213 12.03 0.11 -16.65
N GLU A 214 12.78 -0.65 -15.85
CA GLU A 214 13.17 -2.00 -16.21
C GLU A 214 11.92 -2.91 -16.25
N ILE A 215 11.89 -3.86 -17.19
CA ILE A 215 10.77 -4.79 -17.37
C ILE A 215 10.34 -5.52 -16.08
N PRO A 216 11.25 -6.06 -15.22
CA PRO A 216 10.84 -6.70 -13.97
C PRO A 216 10.09 -5.73 -13.03
N ASP A 217 10.64 -4.54 -12.80
CA ASP A 217 10.00 -3.52 -11.94
C ASP A 217 8.64 -3.09 -12.50
N LEU A 218 8.57 -2.90 -13.83
CA LEU A 218 7.33 -2.58 -14.54
C LEU A 218 6.26 -3.65 -14.33
N LYS A 219 6.64 -4.94 -14.38
CA LYS A 219 5.72 -6.07 -14.11
C LYS A 219 5.23 -6.06 -12.68
N GLU A 220 6.10 -5.87 -11.69
CA GLU A 220 5.70 -5.83 -10.28
C GLU A 220 4.71 -4.71 -9.99
N VAL A 221 4.95 -3.50 -10.51
CA VAL A 221 4.03 -2.37 -10.35
C VAL A 221 2.70 -2.64 -11.07
N HIS A 222 2.74 -3.22 -12.27
CA HIS A 222 1.54 -3.59 -13.01
C HIS A 222 0.71 -4.65 -12.27
N TYR A 223 1.33 -5.71 -11.76
CA TYR A 223 0.64 -6.71 -10.96
C TYR A 223 0.08 -6.13 -9.66
N MET A 224 0.79 -5.21 -9.02
CA MET A 224 0.27 -4.51 -7.84
C MET A 224 -0.99 -3.70 -8.18
N TRP A 225 -1.03 -3.04 -9.34
CA TRP A 225 -2.23 -2.37 -9.83
C TRP A 225 -3.38 -3.34 -10.04
N LEU A 226 -3.15 -4.47 -10.72
CA LEU A 226 -4.16 -5.51 -10.94
C LEU A 226 -4.68 -6.09 -9.63
N PHE A 227 -3.79 -6.32 -8.67
CA PHE A 227 -4.15 -6.76 -7.33
C PHE A 227 -5.08 -5.75 -6.64
N LEU A 228 -4.78 -4.45 -6.69
CA LEU A 228 -5.66 -3.43 -6.12
C LEU A 228 -7.02 -3.41 -6.80
N LEU A 229 -7.08 -3.51 -8.13
CA LEU A 229 -8.34 -3.60 -8.86
C LEU A 229 -9.13 -4.86 -8.50
N TRP A 230 -8.48 -6.01 -8.44
CA TRP A 230 -9.09 -7.26 -8.01
C TRP A 230 -9.63 -7.15 -6.59
N ALA A 231 -8.83 -6.65 -5.64
CA ALA A 231 -9.23 -6.46 -4.25
C ALA A 231 -10.42 -5.51 -4.14
N LEU A 232 -10.39 -4.35 -4.82
CA LEU A 232 -11.49 -3.38 -4.83
C LEU A 232 -12.77 -3.96 -5.44
N ASN A 233 -12.66 -4.66 -6.58
CA ASN A 233 -13.80 -5.34 -7.20
C ASN A 233 -14.36 -6.42 -6.27
N SER A 234 -13.52 -7.18 -5.56
CA SER A 234 -13.98 -8.21 -4.62
C SER A 234 -14.74 -7.65 -3.41
N ILE A 235 -14.35 -6.47 -2.91
CA ILE A 235 -14.99 -5.86 -1.74
C ILE A 235 -16.18 -4.95 -2.08
N LEU A 236 -16.26 -4.47 -3.33
CA LEU A 236 -17.31 -3.60 -3.88
C LEU A 236 -18.29 -4.33 -4.82
N SER A 237 -18.11 -5.62 -5.06
CA SER A 237 -19.10 -6.47 -5.74
C SER A 237 -20.03 -7.13 -4.72
N VAL A 238 -21.23 -7.48 -5.18
CA VAL A 238 -22.16 -8.28 -4.39
C VAL A 238 -21.54 -9.66 -4.17
N PRO A 239 -21.54 -10.19 -2.93
CA PRO A 239 -20.96 -11.51 -2.67
C PRO A 239 -21.56 -12.58 -3.59
N THR A 240 -20.71 -13.26 -4.35
CA THR A 240 -21.12 -14.24 -5.36
C THR A 240 -21.81 -15.45 -4.75
N TYR A 241 -21.40 -15.85 -3.54
CA TYR A 241 -22.00 -16.98 -2.79
C TYR A 241 -23.45 -16.74 -2.36
N ALA A 242 -23.92 -15.49 -2.34
CA ALA A 242 -25.24 -15.17 -1.85
C ALA A 242 -26.28 -15.42 -2.95
N GLY A 243 -27.22 -16.33 -2.72
CA GLY A 243 -28.34 -16.56 -3.63
C GLY A 243 -29.29 -15.36 -3.73
N THR A 244 -30.16 -15.32 -4.75
CA THR A 244 -31.08 -14.20 -4.99
C THR A 244 -31.95 -13.86 -3.77
N LEU A 245 -32.47 -14.87 -3.07
CA LEU A 245 -33.24 -14.69 -1.83
C LEU A 245 -32.42 -14.08 -0.70
N GLU A 246 -31.19 -14.56 -0.50
CA GLU A 246 -30.27 -14.04 0.53
C GLU A 246 -29.85 -12.59 0.22
N ARG A 247 -29.66 -12.26 -1.06
CA ARG A 247 -29.42 -10.89 -1.54
C ARG A 247 -30.61 -9.99 -1.23
N THR A 248 -31.84 -10.43 -1.47
CA THR A 248 -33.04 -9.62 -1.18
C THR A 248 -33.23 -9.42 0.32
N VAL A 249 -33.12 -10.49 1.12
CA VAL A 249 -33.29 -10.44 2.59
C VAL A 249 -32.22 -9.58 3.25
N ARG A 250 -30.96 -9.69 2.79
CA ARG A 250 -29.88 -8.83 3.29
C ARG A 250 -29.83 -7.46 2.63
N GLY A 251 -30.70 -7.17 1.66
CA GLY A 251 -30.75 -5.89 0.92
C GLY A 251 -29.49 -5.60 0.10
N TRP A 252 -28.84 -6.63 -0.42
CA TRP A 252 -27.76 -6.55 -1.41
C TRP A 252 -28.33 -6.52 -2.84
N THR A 253 -29.34 -5.69 -3.05
CA THR A 253 -30.07 -5.57 -4.33
C THR A 253 -29.53 -4.47 -5.23
N ALA A 254 -28.56 -3.69 -4.75
CA ALA A 254 -28.07 -2.53 -5.45
C ALA A 254 -26.86 -2.92 -6.33
N ASP A 255 -26.79 -2.38 -7.54
CA ASP A 255 -25.77 -2.70 -8.57
C ASP A 255 -24.35 -2.35 -8.11
N PRO A 256 -23.30 -3.12 -8.46
CA PRO A 256 -21.93 -2.78 -8.08
C PRO A 256 -21.57 -1.32 -8.43
N LEU A 257 -20.60 -0.75 -7.70
CA LEU A 257 -20.16 0.62 -7.99
C LEU A 257 -19.69 0.69 -9.44
N ASP A 258 -20.23 1.65 -10.20
CA ASP A 258 -19.87 1.84 -11.59
C ASP A 258 -18.36 2.08 -11.76
N ARG A 259 -17.80 1.62 -12.89
CA ARG A 259 -16.36 1.67 -13.17
C ARG A 259 -15.83 3.10 -13.25
N CYS A 260 -16.60 4.05 -13.78
CA CYS A 260 -16.19 5.45 -13.81
C CYS A 260 -16.21 6.07 -12.40
N SER A 261 -17.17 5.68 -11.57
CA SER A 261 -17.20 6.07 -10.15
C SER A 261 -16.00 5.51 -9.37
N LEU A 262 -15.62 4.25 -9.62
CA LEU A 262 -14.42 3.65 -9.03
C LEU A 262 -13.15 4.36 -9.50
N ALA A 263 -13.05 4.69 -10.79
CA ALA A 263 -11.90 5.42 -11.33
C ALA A 263 -11.76 6.82 -10.72
N ARG A 264 -12.87 7.58 -10.59
CA ARG A 264 -12.87 8.86 -9.86
C ARG A 264 -12.46 8.71 -8.40
N LEU A 265 -12.92 7.64 -7.74
CA LEU A 265 -12.54 7.34 -6.35
C LEU A 265 -11.03 7.09 -6.24
N LEU A 266 -10.42 6.37 -7.18
CA LEU A 266 -8.98 6.14 -7.22
C LEU A 266 -8.19 7.43 -7.46
N VAL A 267 -8.59 8.22 -8.47
CA VAL A 267 -7.90 9.47 -8.85
C VAL A 267 -7.96 10.49 -7.72
N PHE A 268 -9.15 10.78 -7.19
CA PHE A 268 -9.32 11.83 -6.19
C PHE A 268 -9.03 11.36 -4.76
N GLY A 269 -9.33 10.09 -4.45
CA GLY A 269 -9.18 9.54 -3.12
C GLY A 269 -7.82 8.91 -2.83
N ASN A 270 -7.08 8.52 -3.88
CA ASN A 270 -5.77 7.89 -3.81
C ASN A 270 -5.76 6.68 -2.84
N LEU A 271 -4.59 6.27 -2.33
CA LEU A 271 -4.46 5.16 -1.39
C LEU A 271 -5.27 5.34 -0.09
N PRO A 272 -5.45 6.54 0.49
CA PRO A 272 -6.29 6.73 1.67
C PRO A 272 -7.73 6.25 1.48
N ALA A 273 -8.32 6.46 0.29
CA ALA A 273 -9.65 5.98 -0.02
C ALA A 273 -9.70 4.44 -0.10
N ILE A 274 -8.71 3.82 -0.74
CA ILE A 274 -8.56 2.35 -0.80
C ILE A 274 -8.43 1.76 0.60
N LYS A 275 -7.55 2.33 1.43
CA LYS A 275 -7.36 1.94 2.83
C LYS A 275 -8.66 2.00 3.61
N LYS A 276 -9.44 3.06 3.42
CA LYS A 276 -10.73 3.24 4.09
C LYS A 276 -11.74 2.18 3.65
N LEU A 277 -11.82 1.86 2.36
CA LEU A 277 -12.69 0.81 1.83
C LEU A 277 -12.38 -0.58 2.37
N ILE A 278 -11.09 -0.97 2.40
CA ILE A 278 -10.68 -2.29 2.88
C ILE A 278 -11.01 -2.45 4.37
N ARG A 279 -10.85 -1.39 5.17
CA ARG A 279 -11.16 -1.41 6.61
C ARG A 279 -12.65 -1.52 6.94
N LEU A 280 -13.54 -1.10 6.04
CA LEU A 280 -14.98 -1.23 6.27
C LEU A 280 -15.37 -2.71 6.15
N ARG A 281 -16.21 -3.18 7.07
CA ARG A 281 -16.54 -4.61 7.17
C ARG A 281 -17.59 -5.02 6.14
N ASP A 282 -18.61 -4.18 5.98
CA ASP A 282 -19.80 -4.55 5.24
C ASP A 282 -19.85 -3.93 3.84
N TYR A 283 -20.35 -4.70 2.88
CA TYR A 283 -20.58 -4.26 1.50
C TYR A 283 -21.41 -2.96 1.44
N LYS A 284 -22.52 -2.90 2.19
CA LYS A 284 -23.40 -1.73 2.24
C LYS A 284 -22.68 -0.49 2.76
N GLU A 285 -21.82 -0.66 3.77
CA GLU A 285 -21.04 0.45 4.34
C GLU A 285 -19.99 0.96 3.35
N ARG A 286 -19.26 0.04 2.70
CA ARG A 286 -18.27 0.38 1.67
C ARG A 286 -18.88 1.19 0.54
N ARG A 287 -20.01 0.71 0.01
CA ARG A 287 -20.72 1.40 -1.06
C ARG A 287 -21.24 2.76 -0.64
N ARG A 288 -21.98 2.84 0.48
CA ARG A 288 -22.51 4.11 1.00
C ARG A 288 -21.40 5.11 1.25
N TRP A 289 -20.26 4.64 1.77
CA TRP A 289 -19.09 5.48 1.97
C TRP A 289 -18.51 5.97 0.64
N ALA A 290 -18.33 5.10 -0.36
CA ALA A 290 -17.81 5.47 -1.68
C ALA A 290 -18.71 6.50 -2.39
N GLU A 291 -20.02 6.27 -2.40
CA GLU A 291 -20.99 7.21 -2.95
C GLU A 291 -20.96 8.53 -2.16
N SER A 292 -21.04 8.48 -0.83
CA SER A 292 -20.99 9.69 0.00
C SER A 292 -19.69 10.47 -0.17
N PHE A 293 -18.57 9.78 -0.39
CA PHE A 293 -17.27 10.39 -0.65
C PHE A 293 -17.33 11.19 -1.96
N LEU A 294 -17.75 10.57 -3.06
CA LEU A 294 -17.88 11.24 -4.36
C LEU A 294 -18.88 12.40 -4.34
N LYS A 295 -20.04 12.22 -3.70
CA LYS A 295 -21.02 13.29 -3.50
C LYS A 295 -20.44 14.46 -2.71
N SER A 296 -19.58 14.17 -1.71
CA SER A 296 -18.99 15.21 -0.88
C SER A 296 -17.98 16.10 -1.62
N LEU A 297 -17.45 15.66 -2.76
CA LEU A 297 -16.52 16.43 -3.61
C LEU A 297 -17.23 17.34 -4.59
N LYS A 298 -18.51 17.10 -4.88
CA LYS A 298 -19.31 17.90 -5.80
C LYS A 298 -19.80 19.17 -5.09
N PRO A 299 -19.50 20.37 -5.62
CA PRO A 299 -19.98 21.61 -5.02
C PRO A 299 -21.51 21.73 -5.00
N GLU A 300 -22.18 21.13 -5.99
CA GLU A 300 -23.64 21.15 -6.12
C GLU A 300 -24.35 20.29 -5.06
N GLU A 301 -23.68 19.26 -4.52
CA GLU A 301 -24.29 18.28 -3.62
C GLU A 301 -23.83 18.42 -2.16
N SER A 302 -22.79 19.21 -1.88
CA SER A 302 -22.16 19.27 -0.57
C SER A 302 -21.67 20.66 -0.22
N VAL A 303 -22.19 21.25 0.87
CA VAL A 303 -21.71 22.54 1.40
C VAL A 303 -20.27 22.46 1.94
N LYS A 304 -19.80 21.25 2.30
CA LYS A 304 -18.46 21.02 2.87
C LYS A 304 -17.44 20.60 1.82
N TRP A 305 -17.73 20.76 0.52
CA TRP A 305 -16.86 20.31 -0.56
C TRP A 305 -15.46 20.89 -0.46
N THR A 306 -15.31 22.19 -0.20
CA THR A 306 -14.01 22.88 -0.06
C THR A 306 -13.15 22.23 1.01
N LYS A 307 -13.73 21.96 2.19
CA LYS A 307 -13.03 21.27 3.28
C LYS A 307 -12.62 19.85 2.89
N ARG A 308 -13.46 19.15 2.12
CA ARG A 308 -13.14 17.79 1.63
C ARG A 308 -11.98 17.79 0.65
N TRP A 309 -11.92 18.75 -0.27
CA TRP A 309 -10.77 18.92 -1.15
C TRP A 309 -9.50 19.26 -0.38
N GLN A 310 -9.59 20.10 0.66
CA GLN A 310 -8.49 20.36 1.60
C GLN A 310 -8.08 19.16 2.46
N GLU A 311 -8.94 18.15 2.63
CA GLU A 311 -8.62 16.90 3.34
C GLU A 311 -7.96 15.88 2.39
N LEU A 312 -8.25 15.95 1.09
CA LEU A 312 -7.70 15.06 0.07
C LEU A 312 -6.24 15.37 -0.24
N ASP A 313 -5.96 16.65 -0.44
CA ASP A 313 -4.60 17.15 -0.44
C ASP A 313 -4.23 17.48 0.97
N ALA A 314 -3.11 16.98 1.45
CA ALA A 314 -2.58 17.38 2.74
C ALA A 314 -2.09 18.87 2.74
N GLY A 315 -2.79 19.80 2.10
CA GLY A 315 -2.58 21.24 2.17
C GLY A 315 -1.37 21.75 1.39
N LEU A 316 -0.99 21.12 0.28
CA LEU A 316 0.14 21.58 -0.56
C LEU A 316 -0.29 22.15 -1.91
N ASP A 317 -1.39 21.67 -2.49
CA ASP A 317 -1.95 22.25 -3.71
C ASP A 317 -3.05 23.26 -3.36
N PRO A 318 -3.23 24.31 -4.17
CA PRO A 318 -4.35 25.22 -4.00
C PRO A 318 -5.67 24.45 -4.10
N VAL A 319 -6.61 24.79 -3.22
CA VAL A 319 -7.96 24.22 -3.27
C VAL A 319 -8.58 24.59 -4.62
N PRO A 320 -9.13 23.63 -5.38
CA PRO A 320 -9.68 23.92 -6.69
C PRO A 320 -10.81 24.93 -6.58
N LEU A 321 -10.92 25.78 -7.60
CA LEU A 321 -12.04 26.71 -7.73
C LEU A 321 -13.35 25.91 -7.92
N GLU A 322 -14.47 26.47 -7.49
CA GLU A 322 -15.79 25.82 -7.66
C GLU A 322 -16.08 25.36 -9.10
N PRO A 323 -15.89 26.19 -10.16
CA PRO A 323 -16.10 25.75 -11.53
C PRO A 323 -15.15 24.60 -11.94
N GLN A 324 -13.89 24.66 -11.52
CA GLN A 324 -12.89 23.64 -11.79
C GLN A 324 -13.29 22.30 -11.13
N ALA A 325 -13.68 22.32 -9.86
CA ALA A 325 -14.14 21.12 -9.15
C ALA A 325 -15.42 20.54 -9.80
N LYS A 326 -16.34 21.38 -10.26
CA LYS A 326 -17.53 20.92 -11.01
C LYS A 326 -17.15 20.26 -12.32
N LYS A 327 -16.26 20.86 -13.11
CA LYS A 327 -15.77 20.32 -14.38
C LYS A 327 -15.03 18.99 -14.14
N ALA A 328 -14.07 18.95 -13.22
CA ALA A 328 -13.29 17.75 -12.87
C ALA A 328 -14.19 16.56 -12.45
N MET A 329 -15.22 16.82 -11.65
CA MET A 329 -16.16 15.76 -11.23
C MET A 329 -17.10 15.28 -12.36
N LYS A 330 -17.29 16.09 -13.40
CA LYS A 330 -18.09 15.74 -14.60
C LYS A 330 -17.27 15.02 -15.67
N MET A 331 -15.94 15.11 -15.64
CA MET A 331 -15.07 14.39 -16.59
C MET A 331 -15.28 12.88 -16.51
N ASP A 332 -15.29 12.23 -17.68
CA ASP A 332 -15.42 10.78 -17.78
C ASP A 332 -14.04 10.12 -17.71
N ILE A 333 -13.77 9.48 -16.58
CA ILE A 333 -12.50 8.78 -16.33
C ILE A 333 -12.78 7.29 -16.44
N HIS A 334 -12.37 6.69 -17.56
CA HIS A 334 -12.47 5.26 -17.73
C HIS A 334 -11.34 4.53 -17.01
N MET A 335 -11.69 3.44 -16.31
CA MET A 335 -10.72 2.60 -15.61
C MET A 335 -9.63 2.02 -16.54
N HIS A 336 -9.98 1.75 -17.81
CA HIS A 336 -9.03 1.21 -18.78
C HIS A 336 -7.94 2.23 -19.17
N CYS A 337 -8.32 3.48 -19.39
CA CYS A 337 -7.40 4.59 -19.71
C CYS A 337 -6.62 5.07 -18.48
N LEU A 338 -7.10 4.75 -17.27
CA LEU A 338 -6.41 5.15 -16.05
C LEU A 338 -5.08 4.40 -15.85
N TRP A 339 -4.83 3.24 -16.45
CA TRP A 339 -3.53 2.57 -16.28
C TRP A 339 -3.28 1.54 -17.37
N MET A 340 -4.30 0.72 -17.64
CA MET A 340 -4.16 -0.50 -18.43
C MET A 340 -3.67 -0.21 -19.84
N LYS A 341 -4.31 0.72 -20.56
CA LYS A 341 -3.96 1.01 -21.96
C LYS A 341 -2.56 1.61 -22.10
N GLY A 342 -2.20 2.58 -21.24
CA GLY A 342 -0.85 3.14 -21.24
C GLY A 342 0.22 2.12 -20.86
N ALA A 343 -0.06 1.22 -19.90
CA ALA A 343 0.87 0.15 -19.53
C ALA A 343 1.06 -0.87 -20.66
N GLU A 344 -0.03 -1.29 -21.32
CA GLU A 344 0.01 -2.19 -22.49
C GLU A 344 0.92 -1.65 -23.59
N LEU A 345 0.77 -0.37 -23.94
CA LEU A 345 1.63 0.29 -24.94
C LEU A 345 3.11 0.31 -24.54
N VAL A 346 3.43 0.44 -23.25
CA VAL A 346 4.81 0.40 -22.76
C VAL A 346 5.37 -1.02 -22.80
N PHE A 347 4.58 -2.03 -22.44
CA PHE A 347 4.99 -3.43 -22.55
C PHE A 347 5.23 -3.85 -24.01
N GLU A 348 4.35 -3.44 -24.93
CA GLU A 348 4.51 -3.64 -26.37
C GLU A 348 5.82 -3.01 -26.87
N LYS A 349 6.11 -1.77 -26.46
CA LYS A 349 7.36 -1.06 -26.80
C LYS A 349 8.61 -1.75 -26.22
N ALA A 350 8.52 -2.31 -25.01
CA ALA A 350 9.68 -2.85 -24.29
C ALA A 350 10.08 -4.28 -24.70
N GLY A 351 9.19 -5.07 -25.31
CA GLY A 351 9.53 -6.46 -25.68
C GLY A 351 8.54 -7.21 -26.59
N GLY A 352 7.60 -6.52 -27.23
CA GLY A 352 6.58 -7.12 -28.11
C GLY A 352 5.46 -7.87 -27.36
N ASP A 353 4.52 -8.45 -28.11
CA ASP A 353 3.28 -9.08 -27.61
C ASP A 353 3.46 -10.20 -26.57
N ASN A 354 4.68 -10.70 -26.37
CA ASN A 354 4.99 -11.85 -25.51
C ASN A 354 5.38 -11.48 -24.07
N VAL A 355 5.45 -10.18 -23.71
CA VAL A 355 5.93 -9.78 -22.37
C VAL A 355 4.90 -10.05 -21.28
N LEU A 356 3.62 -9.85 -21.57
CA LEU A 356 2.50 -10.15 -20.68
C LEU A 356 1.63 -11.24 -21.29
N MET A 357 1.37 -12.29 -20.51
CA MET A 357 0.40 -13.31 -20.91
C MET A 357 -1.03 -12.73 -20.90
N ASP A 358 -1.96 -13.29 -21.66
CA ASP A 358 -3.34 -12.75 -21.74
C ASP A 358 -4.09 -12.80 -20.40
N ASP A 359 -3.76 -13.76 -19.53
CA ASP A 359 -4.27 -13.84 -18.16
C ASP A 359 -3.68 -12.76 -17.24
N GLU A 360 -2.54 -12.19 -17.61
CA GLU A 360 -1.84 -11.11 -16.90
C GLU A 360 -2.33 -9.72 -17.29
N LYS A 361 -3.15 -9.59 -18.33
CA LYS A 361 -3.77 -8.31 -18.71
C LYS A 361 -5.01 -7.97 -17.89
N LYS A 362 -5.48 -8.89 -17.02
CA LYS A 362 -6.75 -8.74 -16.31
C LYS A 362 -6.60 -9.01 -14.82
N PRO A 363 -7.35 -8.26 -13.97
CA PRO A 363 -7.36 -8.52 -12.54
C PRO A 363 -7.95 -9.91 -12.29
N SER A 364 -7.16 -10.81 -11.70
CA SER A 364 -7.54 -12.20 -11.47
C SER A 364 -6.98 -12.72 -10.14
N ALA A 365 -7.56 -13.81 -9.65
CA ALA A 365 -7.03 -14.48 -8.46
C ALA A 365 -5.63 -15.08 -8.73
N THR A 366 -5.36 -15.52 -9.96
CA THR A 366 -4.07 -16.10 -10.34
C THR A 366 -2.95 -15.06 -10.35
N THR A 367 -3.20 -13.87 -10.94
CA THR A 367 -2.24 -12.75 -10.90
C THR A 367 -1.99 -12.27 -9.48
N THR A 368 -3.02 -12.25 -8.64
CA THR A 368 -2.89 -11.95 -7.21
C THR A 368 -2.01 -12.96 -6.48
N VAL A 369 -2.23 -14.26 -6.69
CA VAL A 369 -1.43 -15.32 -6.05
C VAL A 369 0.03 -15.23 -6.49
N ARG A 370 0.29 -15.00 -7.78
CA ARG A 370 1.64 -14.81 -8.33
C ARG A 370 2.34 -13.63 -7.67
N LEU A 371 1.71 -12.45 -7.65
CA LEU A 371 2.25 -11.28 -6.96
C LEU A 371 2.56 -11.57 -5.48
N LEU A 372 1.65 -12.23 -4.76
CA LEU A 372 1.87 -12.53 -3.35
C LEU A 372 3.03 -13.51 -3.13
N ALA A 373 3.20 -14.50 -4.01
CA ALA A 373 4.34 -15.41 -3.99
C ALA A 373 5.67 -14.66 -4.25
N ASP A 374 5.68 -13.77 -5.24
CA ASP A 374 6.85 -12.95 -5.58
C ASP A 374 7.23 -12.00 -4.41
N LEU A 375 6.23 -11.37 -3.79
CA LEU A 375 6.42 -10.52 -2.61
C LEU A 375 6.89 -11.33 -1.38
N ALA A 376 6.42 -12.56 -1.22
CA ALA A 376 6.88 -13.46 -0.16
C ALA A 376 8.28 -14.04 -0.43
N GLY A 377 8.71 -14.08 -1.69
CA GLY A 377 9.95 -14.74 -2.12
C GLY A 377 9.87 -16.26 -2.17
N TYR A 378 8.67 -16.84 -2.05
CA TYR A 378 8.40 -18.26 -2.19
C TYR A 378 6.89 -18.52 -2.39
N ASP A 379 6.54 -19.74 -2.82
CA ASP A 379 5.15 -20.12 -3.02
C ASP A 379 4.39 -20.30 -1.68
N LEU A 380 3.62 -19.27 -1.31
CA LEU A 380 2.80 -19.21 -0.11
C LEU A 380 1.78 -20.35 0.03
N PHE A 381 1.36 -20.96 -1.08
CA PHE A 381 0.23 -21.89 -1.11
C PHE A 381 0.67 -23.34 -1.25
N HIS A 382 1.88 -23.58 -1.72
CA HIS A 382 2.39 -24.92 -2.00
C HIS A 382 3.64 -25.31 -1.20
N ALA A 383 4.39 -24.36 -0.65
CA ALA A 383 5.59 -24.66 0.14
C ALA A 383 5.32 -24.55 1.66
N PRO A 384 5.84 -25.48 2.49
CA PRO A 384 5.87 -25.27 3.94
C PRO A 384 6.70 -24.03 4.27
N VAL A 385 6.23 -23.21 5.20
CA VAL A 385 6.94 -21.99 5.65
C VAL A 385 8.38 -22.38 6.03
N PRO A 386 9.42 -21.82 5.37
CA PRO A 386 10.80 -22.18 5.67
C PRO A 386 11.12 -21.90 7.15
N GLN A 387 11.78 -22.85 7.82
CA GLN A 387 12.05 -22.77 9.26
C GLN A 387 13.04 -21.64 9.62
N ASP A 388 13.83 -21.16 8.66
CA ASP A 388 14.90 -20.17 8.88
C ASP A 388 14.46 -18.70 8.88
N TYR A 389 13.17 -18.40 8.66
CA TYR A 389 12.67 -17.01 8.60
C TYR A 389 12.73 -16.23 9.92
N GLY A 390 13.21 -16.84 11.02
CA GLY A 390 13.32 -16.22 12.36
C GLY A 390 14.72 -15.76 12.77
N ASN A 391 15.78 -16.10 12.02
CA ASN A 391 17.18 -15.89 12.45
C ASN A 391 17.97 -14.88 11.58
N GLY A 392 17.33 -13.80 11.14
CA GLY A 392 17.99 -12.74 10.37
C GLY A 392 18.66 -11.68 11.25
N GLU A 393 20.00 -11.79 11.37
CA GLU A 393 20.99 -10.68 11.42
C GLU A 393 21.25 -9.86 12.70
N ASP A 394 21.09 -10.42 13.90
CA ASP A 394 21.71 -9.84 15.13
C ASP A 394 22.70 -10.81 15.84
N SER A 395 23.10 -11.89 15.18
CA SER A 395 24.06 -12.85 15.76
C SER A 395 25.48 -12.50 15.37
N SER A 396 26.08 -11.61 16.17
CA SER A 396 27.52 -11.48 16.27
C SER A 396 28.17 -12.84 16.52
N SER A 397 29.24 -13.08 15.77
CA SER A 397 30.16 -14.20 15.83
C SER A 397 30.44 -14.70 17.25
N ASN A 398 30.18 -15.99 17.51
CA ASN A 398 31.07 -16.76 18.36
C ASN A 398 31.20 -18.20 17.85
N SER A 399 32.39 -18.47 17.36
CA SER A 399 32.92 -19.77 17.04
C SER A 399 33.04 -20.63 18.30
N SER A 400 32.67 -21.90 18.20
CA SER A 400 33.40 -22.97 18.88
C SER A 400 33.10 -24.31 18.21
N SER A 401 34.09 -24.72 17.43
CA SER A 401 34.33 -26.09 16.99
C SER A 401 34.48 -27.03 18.20
N SER A 402 33.76 -28.15 18.20
CA SER A 402 34.26 -29.36 18.86
C SER A 402 33.83 -30.61 18.09
N THR A 403 34.80 -31.13 17.37
CA THR A 403 34.93 -32.50 16.88
C THR A 403 34.95 -33.46 18.06
N SER A 404 34.11 -34.50 18.03
CA SER A 404 34.30 -35.69 18.84
C SER A 404 33.85 -36.92 18.05
N THR A 405 34.85 -37.61 17.54
CA THR A 405 34.83 -39.01 17.12
C THR A 405 34.56 -39.91 18.32
N ARG A 406 33.66 -40.89 18.16
CA ARG A 406 33.74 -42.13 18.93
C ARG A 406 33.17 -43.30 18.13
N GLU A 407 34.08 -44.18 17.76
CA GLU A 407 33.85 -45.52 17.21
C GLU A 407 33.16 -46.43 18.24
N GLY A 408 32.47 -47.45 17.71
CA GLY A 408 32.49 -48.79 18.31
C GLY A 408 31.14 -49.48 18.52
N SER A 409 30.87 -50.44 17.62
CA SER A 409 30.69 -51.86 17.95
C SER A 409 29.31 -52.54 17.74
N LEU A 410 29.36 -53.45 16.76
CA LEU A 410 28.96 -54.86 16.76
C LEU A 410 27.49 -55.32 16.56
N HIS A 411 27.39 -56.15 15.52
CA HIS A 411 26.66 -57.43 15.39
C HIS A 411 25.17 -57.44 15.02
N GLY A 412 24.91 -58.18 13.94
CA GLY A 412 23.59 -58.68 13.58
C GLY A 412 23.52 -59.20 12.15
N ASP A 413 24.31 -60.23 11.83
CA ASP A 413 24.15 -61.06 10.64
C ASP A 413 22.74 -61.64 10.56
N ARG A 414 22.14 -61.62 9.36
CA ARG A 414 21.29 -62.72 8.89
C ARG A 414 21.16 -62.70 7.37
N ASP A 415 21.82 -63.70 6.79
CA ASP A 415 21.65 -64.21 5.44
C ASP A 415 20.25 -64.78 5.18
N GLN A 416 19.84 -64.73 3.91
CA GLN A 416 19.30 -65.81 3.06
C GLN A 416 18.45 -65.18 1.94
N ASP A 417 18.98 -65.13 0.71
CA ASP A 417 18.91 -66.18 -0.34
C ASP A 417 17.55 -66.15 -1.07
N GLN A 418 17.55 -65.70 -2.34
CA GLN A 418 17.44 -66.53 -3.56
C GLN A 418 16.02 -66.39 -4.13
N ASP A 419 15.73 -66.39 -5.43
CA ASP A 419 16.48 -66.51 -6.68
C ASP A 419 15.50 -66.19 -7.84
N GLN A 420 16.04 -65.69 -8.97
CA GLN A 420 15.73 -66.09 -10.38
C GLN A 420 14.29 -66.04 -10.93
N ASP A 421 14.00 -65.89 -12.23
CA ASP A 421 14.68 -65.40 -13.44
C ASP A 421 13.60 -65.37 -14.56
N GLN A 422 13.80 -64.54 -15.59
CA GLN A 422 13.27 -64.68 -16.97
C GLN A 422 11.72 -64.56 -17.16
N ASP A 423 11.15 -64.08 -18.27
CA ASP A 423 11.59 -64.10 -19.67
C ASP A 423 10.87 -63.01 -20.51
N GLN A 424 11.42 -62.77 -21.69
CA GLN A 424 11.07 -61.80 -22.73
C GLN A 424 9.74 -62.06 -23.43
N GLY A 425 9.15 -61.02 -24.05
CA GLY A 425 8.05 -61.22 -25.01
C GLY A 425 7.43 -59.95 -25.62
N ARG A 426 8.13 -59.39 -26.61
CA ARG A 426 7.69 -58.59 -27.77
C ARG A 426 6.18 -58.25 -27.95
N GLY A 427 5.92 -56.99 -28.28
CA GLY A 427 4.69 -56.55 -28.95
C GLY A 427 4.76 -55.09 -29.42
N GLU A 428 5.24 -54.87 -30.64
CA GLU A 428 5.13 -53.61 -31.37
C GLU A 428 3.67 -53.27 -31.71
N GLN A 429 3.37 -51.96 -31.79
CA GLN A 429 2.23 -51.27 -32.45
C GLN A 429 1.39 -50.41 -31.50
N ASN A 430 1.71 -49.10 -31.44
CA ASN A 430 0.77 -48.04 -31.83
C ASN A 430 1.36 -46.65 -31.58
N GLU A 431 1.74 -46.03 -32.69
CA GLU A 431 2.11 -44.63 -32.81
C GLU A 431 0.82 -43.83 -33.02
N ALA A 432 0.29 -43.20 -31.96
CA ALA A 432 -0.71 -42.14 -32.08
C ALA A 432 -0.79 -41.27 -30.81
N ARG A 433 -0.46 -39.98 -30.97
CA ARG A 433 -0.90 -38.84 -30.16
C ARG A 433 -0.70 -38.92 -28.64
N ARG A 434 0.50 -38.56 -28.16
CA ARG A 434 0.67 -38.00 -26.81
C ARG A 434 0.41 -36.50 -26.84
N ARG A 435 -0.84 -36.09 -26.59
CA ARG A 435 -1.10 -34.81 -25.92
C ARG A 435 -0.73 -35.04 -24.45
N ILE A 436 0.24 -34.27 -23.97
CA ILE A 436 0.57 -34.19 -22.55
C ILE A 436 -0.57 -33.40 -21.90
N GLU A 437 -1.57 -34.11 -21.38
CA GLU A 437 -2.51 -33.54 -20.42
C GLU A 437 -1.76 -33.41 -19.08
N LEU A 438 -1.32 -32.17 -18.80
CA LEU A 438 -0.91 -31.78 -17.46
C LEU A 438 -2.14 -31.90 -16.54
N PRO A 439 -2.01 -32.51 -15.35
CA PRO A 439 -3.12 -32.64 -14.44
C PRO A 439 -3.56 -31.26 -13.94
N GLN A 440 -4.77 -30.83 -14.31
CA GLN A 440 -5.49 -29.74 -13.64
C GLN A 440 -5.81 -30.18 -12.21
N VAL A 441 -4.86 -30.00 -11.31
CA VAL A 441 -5.03 -30.22 -9.87
C VAL A 441 -4.68 -28.91 -9.19
N GLY A 442 -5.67 -28.21 -8.62
CA GLY A 442 -5.39 -27.19 -7.60
C GLY A 442 -6.24 -25.92 -7.51
N ASN A 443 -7.25 -25.67 -8.35
CA ASN A 443 -8.07 -24.43 -8.21
C ASN A 443 -9.14 -24.48 -7.10
N SER A 444 -9.30 -25.60 -6.39
CA SER A 444 -10.48 -25.85 -5.54
C SER A 444 -10.42 -25.16 -4.16
N LEU A 445 -9.25 -25.07 -3.52
CA LEU A 445 -9.13 -24.49 -2.17
C LEU A 445 -9.12 -22.95 -2.16
N LEU A 446 -8.60 -22.32 -3.22
CA LEU A 446 -8.61 -20.87 -3.40
C LEU A 446 -10.02 -20.34 -3.74
N ASN A 447 -10.79 -21.08 -4.54
CA ASN A 447 -12.17 -20.71 -4.88
C ASN A 447 -13.08 -20.64 -3.65
N TYR A 448 -12.83 -21.45 -2.62
CA TYR A 448 -13.63 -21.47 -1.39
C TYR A 448 -13.29 -20.35 -0.39
N HIS A 449 -12.03 -19.88 -0.33
CA HIS A 449 -11.60 -18.88 0.66
C HIS A 449 -11.42 -17.46 0.11
N MET A 450 -11.08 -17.32 -1.17
CA MET A 450 -10.84 -16.01 -1.79
C MET A 450 -12.02 -15.47 -2.60
N GLY A 451 -13.11 -16.24 -2.77
CA GLY A 451 -14.31 -15.81 -3.46
C GLY A 451 -14.04 -15.46 -4.92
N ALA A 452 -14.02 -16.45 -5.80
CA ALA A 452 -13.92 -16.21 -7.23
C ALA A 452 -15.29 -15.83 -7.83
N ALA A 453 -15.22 -14.88 -8.76
CA ALA A 453 -16.21 -14.56 -9.77
C ALA A 453 -15.98 -15.43 -11.02
#